data_AF-B8IIT3-F1
#
_entry.id   AF-B8IIT3-F1
#
_cell.length_a   1.000
_cell.length_b   1.000
_cell.length_c   1.000
_cell.angle_alpha   90.00
_cell.angle_beta   90.00
_cell.angle_gamma   90.00
#
_symmetry.space_group_name_H-M   'P 1'
#
loop_
_entity.id
_entity.type
_entity.pdbx_description
1 polymer ?
#
loop_
_entity_poly.entity_id
_entity_poly.type
_entity_poly.pdbx_seq_one_letter_code
_entity_poly.pdbx_strand_id
1 'polypeptide(L)' 'MSFRSLPVFQAGIVGIFTRGTDAVRLTGAIGAVPEARPAAEALGDHFDPERRALALRILEALPVRQRERILAAYDRGAA' A
#
# COMPACT_ATOMS: atom_id res chain seq x y z
N MET A 1 -7.47 10.88 -1.47
CA MET A 1 -6.89 9.87 -0.56
C MET A 1 -5.40 9.74 -0.86
N SER A 2 -4.53 9.48 0.12
CA SER A 2 -3.08 9.30 -0.11
C SER A 2 -2.59 7.99 0.49
N PHE A 3 -1.46 7.46 0.01
CA PHE A 3 -0.89 6.24 0.58
C PHE A 3 -0.59 6.38 2.08
N ARG A 4 -0.13 7.56 2.54
CA ARG A 4 0.15 7.81 3.97
C ARG A 4 -1.07 7.69 4.88
N SER A 5 -2.27 7.86 4.34
CA SER A 5 -3.51 7.68 5.11
C SER A 5 -3.94 6.22 5.26
N LEU A 6 -3.28 5.27 4.59
CA LEU A 6 -3.66 3.87 4.65
C LEU A 6 -3.22 3.23 5.98
N PRO A 7 -4.06 2.35 6.57
CA PRO A 7 -3.77 1.66 7.83
C PRO A 7 -2.40 0.95 7.87
N VAL A 8 -1.93 0.42 6.75
CA VAL A 8 -0.64 -0.25 6.64
C VAL A 8 0.53 0.68 6.98
N PHE A 9 0.41 1.98 6.67
CA PHE A 9 1.46 2.97 6.92
C PHE A 9 1.24 3.78 8.21
N GLN A 10 0.10 3.65 8.87
CA GLN A 10 -0.19 4.31 10.15
C GLN A 10 0.28 3.48 11.35
N ALA A 11 1.59 3.47 11.57
CA ALA A 11 2.20 2.82 12.72
C ALA A 11 1.83 3.55 14.02
N GLY A 12 0.88 2.99 14.78
CA GLY A 12 0.53 3.45 16.12
C GLY A 12 -0.98 3.69 16.35
N ILE A 13 -1.74 3.91 15.28
CA ILE A 13 -3.19 4.18 15.36
C ILE A 13 -4.00 2.89 15.17
N VAL A 14 -3.46 1.93 14.42
CA VAL A 14 -4.21 0.76 13.95
C VAL A 14 -3.62 -0.55 14.47
N GLY A 15 -4.50 -1.45 14.89
CA GLY A 15 -4.15 -2.79 15.39
C GLY A 15 -3.50 -3.68 14.32
N ILE A 16 -2.78 -4.70 14.78
CA ILE A 16 -2.01 -5.63 13.95
C ILE A 16 -2.87 -6.30 12.87
N PHE A 17 -4.07 -6.77 13.22
CA PHE A 17 -4.97 -7.43 12.27
C PHE A 17 -5.43 -6.49 11.15
N THR A 18 -5.84 -5.27 11.48
CA THR A 18 -6.23 -4.27 10.49
C THR A 18 -5.07 -3.94 9.57
N ARG A 19 -3.84 -3.85 10.10
CA ARG A 19 -2.63 -3.61 9.30
C ARG A 19 -2.36 -4.74 8.31
N GLY A 20 -2.50 -5.99 8.75
CA GLY A 20 -2.31 -7.17 7.89
C GLY A 20 -3.36 -7.26 6.79
N THR A 21 -4.64 -7.06 7.12
CA THR A 21 -5.71 -6.99 6.12
C THR A 21 -5.47 -5.88 5.11
N ASP A 22 -5.01 -4.72 5.58
CA ASP A 22 -4.70 -3.58 4.73
C ASP A 22 -3.54 -3.85 3.76
N ALA A 23 -2.47 -4.48 4.25
CA ALA A 23 -1.32 -4.87 3.44
C ALA A 23 -1.73 -5.83 2.30
N VAL A 24 -2.60 -6.80 2.59
CA VAL A 24 -3.13 -7.73 1.57
C VAL A 24 -3.97 -6.98 0.54
N ARG A 25 -4.87 -6.10 0.99
CA ARG A 25 -5.71 -5.27 0.09
C ARG A 25 -4.87 -4.38 -0.81
N LEU A 26 -3.88 -3.69 -0.24
CA LEU A 26 -2.96 -2.83 -0.98
C LEU A 26 -2.12 -3.61 -1.99
N THR A 27 -1.65 -4.81 -1.61
CA THR A 27 -0.92 -5.71 -2.51
C THR A 27 -1.78 -6.13 -3.71
N GLY A 28 -3.05 -6.45 -3.47
CA GLY A 28 -4.02 -6.73 -4.54
C GLY A 28 -4.24 -5.52 -5.46
N ALA A 29 -4.38 -4.33 -4.89
CA ALA A 29 -4.56 -3.09 -5.63
C ALA A 29 -3.34 -2.72 -6.49
N ILE A 30 -2.14 -2.98 -5.99
CA ILE A 30 -0.88 -2.81 -6.74
C ILE A 30 -0.88 -3.68 -8.00
N GLY A 31 -1.53 -4.84 -8.00
CA GLY A 31 -1.68 -5.70 -9.18
C GLY A 31 -2.33 -5.01 -10.39
N ALA A 32 -3.05 -3.89 -10.20
CA ALA A 32 -3.62 -3.10 -11.30
C ALA A 32 -2.59 -2.24 -12.06
N VAL A 33 -1.37 -2.10 -11.53
CA VAL A 33 -0.24 -1.33 -12.07
C VAL A 33 1.04 -2.16 -11.97
N PRO A 34 1.47 -2.83 -13.05
CA PRO A 34 2.65 -3.69 -13.05
C PRO A 34 3.95 -2.99 -12.60
N GLU A 35 4.09 -1.70 -12.88
CA GLU A 35 5.25 -0.87 -12.51
C GLU A 35 5.38 -0.69 -10.99
N ALA A 36 4.31 -0.91 -10.24
CA ALA A 36 4.28 -0.82 -8.80
C ALA A 36 4.67 -2.14 -8.11
N ARG A 37 5.02 -3.21 -8.86
CA ARG A 37 5.43 -4.52 -8.31
C ARG A 37 6.51 -4.42 -7.21
N PRO A 38 7.54 -3.56 -7.31
CA PRO A 38 8.53 -3.42 -6.23
C PRO A 38 7.93 -2.95 -4.90
N ALA A 39 6.82 -2.18 -4.94
CA ALA A 39 6.12 -1.79 -3.72
C ALA A 39 5.39 -2.97 -3.07
N ALA A 40 4.81 -3.88 -3.86
CA ALA A 40 4.20 -5.10 -3.36
C ALA A 40 5.25 -6.05 -2.74
N GLU A 41 6.41 -6.19 -3.39
CA GLU A 41 7.53 -6.97 -2.85
C GLU A 41 8.04 -6.39 -1.52
N ALA A 42 8.13 -5.07 -1.41
CA ALA A 42 8.47 -4.40 -0.16
C ALA A 42 7.39 -4.64 0.92
N LEU A 43 6.10 -4.54 0.59
CA LEU A 43 4.97 -4.78 1.51
C LEU A 43 4.84 -6.23 1.98
N GLY A 44 5.48 -7.20 1.32
CA GLY A 44 5.41 -8.62 1.69
C GLY A 44 5.75 -8.88 3.16
N ASP A 45 6.64 -8.08 3.75
CA ASP A 45 6.84 -8.00 5.20
C ASP A 45 6.48 -6.61 5.70
N HIS A 46 5.18 -6.39 5.87
CA HIS A 46 4.61 -5.14 6.35
C HIS A 46 4.80 -4.94 7.87
N PHE A 47 5.36 -5.91 8.61
CA PHE A 47 5.70 -5.72 10.02
C PHE A 47 7.02 -4.99 10.18
N ASP A 48 7.92 -5.14 9.21
CA ASP A 48 9.17 -4.38 9.14
C ASP A 48 8.91 -2.89 8.78
N PRO A 49 9.27 -1.94 9.68
CA PRO A 49 9.11 -0.51 9.43
C PRO A 49 9.91 0.02 8.24
N GLU A 50 11.10 -0.51 7.97
CA GLU A 50 11.94 -0.08 6.85
C GLU A 50 11.31 -0.49 5.52
N ARG A 51 10.79 -1.71 5.45
CA ARG A 51 10.10 -2.21 4.26
C ARG A 51 8.80 -1.45 3.98
N ARG A 52 8.05 -1.08 5.01
CA ARG A 52 6.89 -0.18 4.85
C ARG A 52 7.31 1.19 4.30
N ALA A 53 8.37 1.79 4.85
CA ALA A 53 8.87 3.07 4.39
C ALA A 53 9.36 3.00 2.93
N LEU A 54 10.03 1.90 2.56
CA LEU A 54 10.44 1.62 1.18
C LEU A 54 9.23 1.49 0.25
N ALA A 55 8.23 0.70 0.62
CA ALA A 55 7.01 0.56 -0.16
C ALA A 55 6.31 1.90 -0.39
N LEU A 56 6.18 2.71 0.66
CA LEU A 56 5.59 4.05 0.56
C LEU A 56 6.37 4.94 -0.41
N ARG A 57 7.71 4.94 -0.33
CA ARG A 57 8.56 5.71 -1.25
C ARG A 57 8.37 5.29 -2.70
N ILE A 58 8.30 3.99 -2.97
CA ILE A 58 8.08 3.47 -4.33
C ILE A 58 6.71 3.92 -4.83
N LEU A 59 5.65 3.78 -4.02
CA LEU A 59 4.30 4.20 -4.39
C LEU A 59 4.20 5.71 -4.63
N GLU A 60 4.89 6.52 -3.82
CA GLU A 60 4.90 7.99 -3.98
C GLU A 60 5.71 8.44 -5.21
N ALA A 61 6.72 7.68 -5.61
CA ALA A 61 7.54 7.96 -6.80
C ALA A 61 6.83 7.64 -8.13
N LEU A 62 5.72 6.88 -8.11
CA LEU A 62 4.96 6.57 -9.31
C LEU A 62 4.30 7.82 -9.92
N PRO A 63 4.09 7.86 -11.26
CA PRO A 63 3.26 8.85 -11.92
C PRO A 63 1.88 9.00 -11.26
N VAL A 64 1.36 10.23 -11.22
CA VAL A 64 0.05 10.58 -10.61
C VAL A 64 -1.05 9.61 -11.03
N ARG A 65 -1.20 9.37 -12.33
CA ARG A 65 -2.24 8.48 -12.89
C ARG A 65 -2.14 7.04 -12.39
N GLN A 66 -0.92 6.53 -12.18
CA GLN A 66 -0.70 5.18 -11.66
C GLN A 66 -1.06 5.11 -10.17
N ARG A 67 -0.66 6.13 -9.40
CA ARG A 67 -1.03 6.24 -7.97
C ARG A 67 -2.55 6.28 -7.79
N GLU A 68 -3.23 7.11 -8.58
CA GLU A 68 -4.70 7.19 -8.58
C GLU A 68 -5.36 5.86 -8.93
N ARG A 69 -4.81 5.13 -9.91
CA ARG A 69 -5.31 3.81 -10.30
C ARG A 69 -5.17 2.76 -9.19
N ILE A 70 -4.07 2.78 -8.46
CA ILE A 70 -3.86 1.90 -7.29
C ILE A 70 -4.83 2.27 -6.17
N LEU A 71 -4.95 3.56 -5.85
CA LEU A 71 -5.87 4.04 -4.80
C LEU A 71 -7.33 3.70 -5.14
N ALA A 72 -7.76 3.90 -6.39
CA ALA A 72 -9.10 3.52 -6.84
C ALA A 72 -9.32 1.99 -6.81
N ALA A 73 -8.30 1.20 -7.11
CA ALA A 73 -8.38 -0.26 -6.98
C ALA A 73 -8.49 -0.70 -5.51
N TYR A 74 -7.74 -0.04 -4.63
CA TYR A 74 -7.78 -0.27 -3.19
C TYR A 74 -9.17 0.07 -2.61
N ASP A 75 -9.75 1.22 -2.98
CA ASP A 75 -11.07 1.65 -2.50
C ASP A 75 -12.18 0.68 -2.94
N ARG A 76 -12.11 0.13 -4.15
CA ARG A 76 -13.05 -0.91 -4.61
C ARG A 76 -12.96 -2.22 -3.85
N GLY A 77 -11.77 -2.57 -3.35
CA GLY A 77 -11.56 -3.78 -2.54
C GLY A 77 -11.83 -3.59 -1.05
N ALA A 78 -12.10 -2.35 -0.62
CA ALA A 78 -12.43 -2.02 0.77
C ALA A 78 -13.94 -2.08 1.08
N ALA A 79 -14.78 -2.12 0.03
CA ALA A 79 -16.25 -2.24 0.10
C ALA A 79 -16.72 -3.67 0.40
#